data_AF-A0A8B4C1F4-F1
#
_entry.id   AF-A0A8B4C1F4-F1
#
_cell.length_a   1.000
_cell.length_b   1.000
_cell.length_c   1.000
_cell.angle_alpha   90.00
_cell.angle_beta   90.00
_cell.angle_gamma   90.00
#
_symmetry.space_group_name_H-M   'P 1'
#
loop_
_entity.id
_entity.type
_entity.pdbx_description
1 polymer ?
#
loop_
_entity_poly.entity_id
_entity_poly.type
_entity_poly.pdbx_seq_one_letter_code
_entity_poly.pdbx_strand_id
1 'polypeptide(L)'
;MDKWEMYMEIKQLKEQGFKIRRIARKLGISRTTVYKYLEKSPEEMALWEASTKTRTKKLDAYEMILHTWLSENPDVSSAQIHDWLMEHYPKLIVGES
;
A
#
# COMPACT_ATOMS: atom_id res chain seq x y z
N MET A 1 15.25 -0.75 1.37
CA MET A 1 15.13 -1.66 2.52
C MET A 1 13.69 -2.12 2.56
N ASP A 2 13.47 -3.41 2.35
CA ASP A 2 12.12 -3.97 2.44
C ASP A 2 11.60 -3.91 3.88
N LYS A 3 10.27 -3.94 4.05
CA LYS A 3 9.64 -3.90 5.38
C LYS A 3 10.10 -5.07 6.26
N TRP A 4 10.32 -6.23 5.66
CA TRP A 4 10.85 -7.42 6.33
C TRP A 4 12.28 -7.24 6.80
N GLU A 5 13.15 -6.73 5.92
CA GLU A 5 14.56 -6.46 6.21
C GLU A 5 14.71 -5.48 7.38
N MET A 6 13.92 -4.40 7.36
CA MET A 6 13.90 -3.42 8.45
C MET A 6 13.41 -4.01 9.78
N TYR A 7 12.44 -4.93 9.75
CA TYR A 7 11.99 -5.64 10.96
C TYR A 7 13.08 -6.52 11.56
N MET A 8 13.77 -7.30 10.73
CA MET A 8 14.85 -8.17 11.17
C MET A 8 16.00 -7.36 11.76
N GLU A 9 16.37 -6.24 11.13
CA GLU A 9 17.44 -5.39 11.64
C GLU A 9 17.06 -4.72 12.97
N ILE A 10 15.80 -4.30 13.15
CA ILE A 10 15.29 -3.77 14.43
C ILE A 10 15.37 -4.84 15.53
N LYS A 11 14.95 -6.07 15.26
CA LYS A 11 15.00 -7.18 16.23
C LYS A 11 16.45 -7.53 16.58
N GLN A 12 17.33 -7.63 15.59
CA GLN A 12 18.75 -7.93 15.78
C GLN A 12 19.44 -6.85 16.63
N LEU A 13 19.21 -5.56 16.34
CA LEU A 13 19.76 -4.47 17.16
C LEU A 13 19.20 -4.47 18.59
N LYS A 14 17.94 -4.89 18.76
CA LYS A 14 17.33 -5.01 20.09
C LYS A 14 17.95 -6.17 20.89
N GLU A 15 18.21 -7.30 20.26
CA GLU A 15 18.92 -8.46 20.86
C GLU A 15 20.36 -8.13 21.23
N GLN A 16 21.05 -7.32 20.41
CA GLN A 16 22.37 -6.77 20.72
C GLN A 16 22.37 -5.76 21.89
N GLY A 17 21.22 -5.48 22.50
CA GLY A 17 21.10 -4.60 23.66
C GLY A 17 21.04 -3.10 23.34
N PHE A 18 20.84 -2.71 22.08
CA PHE A 18 20.72 -1.30 21.74
C PHE A 18 19.43 -0.68 22.31
N LYS A 19 19.55 0.54 22.84
CA LYS A 19 18.40 1.35 23.25
C LYS A 19 17.60 1.78 22.01
N ILE A 20 16.28 1.85 22.13
CA ILE A 20 15.34 2.22 21.05
C ILE A 20 15.73 3.56 20.38
N ARG A 21 16.17 4.55 21.16
CA ARG A 21 16.64 5.84 20.61
C ARG A 21 17.85 5.69 19.68
N ARG A 22 18.75 4.74 19.97
CA ARG A 22 19.95 4.47 19.17
C ARG A 22 19.59 3.67 17.91
N ILE A 23 18.67 2.71 18.03
CA ILE A 23 18.10 1.97 16.89
C ILE A 23 17.45 2.93 15.89
N ALA A 24 16.56 3.80 16.38
CA ALA A 24 15.89 4.82 15.56
C ALA A 24 16.88 5.73 14.82
N ARG A 25 17.93 6.22 15.50
CA ARG A 25 18.98 7.04 14.87
C ARG A 25 19.80 6.27 13.84
N LYS A 26 20.13 5.00 14.11
CA LYS A 26 20.95 4.17 13.23
C LYS A 26 20.21 3.82 11.92
N LEU A 27 18.91 3.54 12.03
CA LEU A 27 18.04 3.19 10.90
C LEU A 27 17.38 4.41 10.23
N GLY A 28 17.56 5.62 10.77
CA GLY A 28 16.96 6.84 10.22
C GLY A 28 15.43 6.91 10.33
N ILE A 29 14.82 6.15 11.24
CA ILE A 29 13.35 6.06 11.42
C ILE A 29 12.89 6.67 12.74
N SER A 30 11.58 6.91 12.84
CA SER A 30 10.97 7.39 14.07
C SER A 30 10.98 6.33 15.17
N ARG A 31 11.01 6.77 16.44
CA ARG A 31 10.95 5.84 17.59
C ARG A 31 9.64 5.06 17.63
N THR A 32 8.53 5.68 17.23
CA THR A 32 7.22 5.05 17.16
C THR A 32 7.21 3.92 16.13
N THR A 33 7.89 4.09 15.00
CA THR A 33 8.13 3.00 14.03
C THR A 33 8.90 1.85 14.68
N VAL A 34 9.97 2.14 15.43
CA VAL A 34 10.72 1.08 16.14
C VAL A 34 9.84 0.31 17.12
N TYR A 35 9.02 1.00 17.93
CA TYR A 35 8.06 0.33 18.85
C TYR A 35 7.09 -0.56 18.10
N LYS A 36 6.43 -0.02 17.06
CA LYS A 36 5.46 -0.73 16.24
C LYS A 36 6.02 -2.00 15.61
N TYR A 37 7.29 -1.98 15.21
CA TYR A 37 7.97 -3.16 14.66
C TYR A 37 8.38 -4.14 15.75
N LEU A 38 8.82 -3.68 16.93
CA LEU A 38 9.18 -4.57 18.03
C LEU A 38 8.00 -5.33 18.63
N GLU A 39 6.83 -4.69 18.68
CA GLU A 39 5.57 -5.28 19.17
C GLU A 39 5.03 -6.38 18.26
N LYS A 40 5.36 -6.34 16.96
CA LYS A 40 4.86 -7.31 16.00
C LYS A 40 5.56 -8.66 16.07
N SER A 41 4.78 -9.73 15.97
CA SER A 41 5.31 -11.07 15.72
C SER A 41 5.76 -11.22 14.25
N PRO A 42 6.61 -12.21 13.93
CA PRO A 42 6.99 -12.48 12.54
C PRO A 42 5.78 -12.79 11.64
N GLU A 43 4.78 -13.50 12.18
CA GLU A 43 3.53 -13.82 11.49
C GLU A 43 2.72 -12.55 11.18
N GLU A 44 2.56 -11.66 12.17
CA GLU A 44 1.87 -10.39 11.99
C GLU A 44 2.59 -9.47 11.00
N MET A 45 3.93 -9.52 10.95
CA MET A 45 4.72 -8.79 9.96
C MET A 45 4.49 -9.34 8.56
N ALA A 46 4.49 -10.65 8.38
CA ALA A 46 4.24 -11.29 7.09
C ALA A 46 2.83 -10.92 6.56
N LEU A 47 1.81 -10.99 7.43
CA LEU A 47 0.46 -10.55 7.10
C LEU A 47 0.38 -9.06 6.78
N TRP A 48 1.11 -8.21 7.52
CA TRP A 48 1.13 -6.77 7.27
C TRP A 48 1.84 -6.41 5.96
N GLU A 49 2.92 -7.12 5.63
CA GLU A 49 3.61 -6.95 4.36
C GLU A 49 2.74 -7.41 3.18
N ALA A 50 2.10 -8.58 3.31
CA ALA A 50 1.15 -9.08 2.33
C ALA A 50 -0.02 -8.10 2.12
N SER A 51 -0.64 -7.63 3.20
CA SER A 51 -1.77 -6.69 3.13
C SER A 51 -1.40 -5.32 2.53
N THR A 52 -0.14 -4.88 2.69
CA THR A 52 0.35 -3.67 2.00
C THR A 52 0.40 -3.88 0.49
N LYS A 53 0.77 -5.09 0.04
CA LYS A 53 0.88 -5.44 -1.38
C LYS A 53 -0.48 -5.73 -2.02
N THR A 54 -1.51 -6.08 -1.24
CA THR A 54 -2.84 -6.47 -1.74
C THR A 54 -3.85 -5.31 -1.80
N ARG A 55 -3.43 -4.05 -1.86
CA ARG A 55 -4.39 -2.97 -2.15
C ARG A 55 -4.82 -3.09 -3.61
N THR A 56 -5.85 -3.89 -3.86
CA THR A 56 -6.57 -3.90 -5.12
C THR A 56 -7.20 -2.52 -5.32
N LYS A 57 -6.97 -1.91 -6.48
CA LYS A 57 -7.65 -0.65 -6.80
C LYS A 57 -9.08 -1.04 -7.15
N LYS A 58 -10.04 -0.24 -6.71
CA LYS A 58 -11.47 -0.46 -7.01
C LYS A 58 -11.74 -0.55 -8.52
N LEU A 59 -10.91 0.11 -9.32
CA LEU A 59 -10.98 0.14 -10.78
C LEU A 59 -10.32 -1.06 -11.47
N ASP A 60 -9.50 -1.87 -10.78
CA ASP A 60 -8.84 -3.04 -11.39
C ASP A 60 -9.87 -4.01 -11.98
N ALA A 61 -11.06 -4.12 -11.36
CA ALA A 61 -12.17 -4.94 -11.86
C ALA A 61 -12.76 -4.44 -13.21
N TYR A 62 -12.52 -3.18 -13.56
CA TYR A 62 -13.05 -2.52 -14.76
C TYR A 62 -11.96 -2.21 -15.80
N GLU A 63 -10.71 -2.59 -15.53
CA GLU A 63 -9.54 -2.27 -16.36
C GLU A 63 -9.74 -2.67 -17.83
N MET A 64 -10.22 -3.89 -18.08
CA MET A 64 -10.51 -4.35 -19.44
C MET A 64 -11.55 -3.47 -20.16
N ILE A 65 -12.63 -3.10 -19.48
CA ILE A 65 -13.72 -2.31 -20.07
C ILE A 65 -13.24 -0.88 -20.37
N LEU A 66 -12.50 -0.29 -19.44
CA LEU A 66 -11.91 1.03 -19.61
C LEU A 66 -10.93 1.04 -20.80
N HIS A 67 -10.12 -0.01 -20.96
CA HIS A 67 -9.24 -0.15 -22.12
C HIS A 67 -10.01 -0.25 -23.43
N THR A 68 -11.12 -1.00 -23.47
CA THR A 68 -11.98 -1.08 -24.66
C THR A 68 -12.55 0.29 -25.01
N TRP A 69 -13.14 1.01 -24.05
CA TRP A 69 -13.72 2.34 -24.29
C TRP A 69 -12.70 3.36 -24.77
N LEU A 70 -11.51 3.37 -24.18
CA LEU A 70 -10.39 4.22 -24.60
C LEU A 70 -9.90 3.89 -26.02
N SER A 71 -9.89 2.61 -26.38
CA SER A 71 -9.43 2.16 -27.71
C SER A 71 -10.45 2.48 -28.80
N GLU A 72 -11.74 2.34 -28.50
CA GLU A 72 -12.84 2.64 -29.43
C GLU A 72 -13.07 4.14 -29.59
N ASN A 73 -12.76 4.95 -28.57
CA ASN A 73 -13.04 6.37 -28.55
C ASN A 73 -11.81 7.20 -28.13
N PRO A 74 -10.83 7.39 -29.03
CA PRO A 74 -9.57 8.09 -28.72
C PRO A 74 -9.74 9.59 -28.41
N ASP A 75 -10.87 10.19 -28.80
CA ASP A 75 -11.18 11.61 -28.57
C ASP A 75 -11.85 11.88 -27.21
N VAL A 76 -12.16 10.82 -26.45
CA VAL A 76 -12.93 10.92 -25.19
C VAL A 76 -12.00 11.25 -24.03
N SER A 77 -12.41 12.25 -23.25
CA SER A 77 -11.68 12.67 -22.05
C SER A 77 -11.84 11.68 -20.89
N SER A 78 -10.89 11.70 -19.96
CA SER A 78 -10.96 10.91 -18.73
C SER A 78 -12.20 11.21 -17.88
N ALA A 79 -12.70 12.46 -17.91
CA ALA A 79 -13.94 12.84 -17.23
C ALA A 79 -15.17 12.16 -17.84
N GLN A 80 -15.27 12.12 -19.17
CA GLN A 80 -16.39 11.46 -19.85
C GLN A 80 -16.39 9.93 -19.62
N ILE A 81 -15.21 9.30 -19.59
CA ILE A 81 -15.08 7.89 -19.24
C ILE A 81 -15.48 7.63 -17.79
N HIS A 82 -15.18 8.56 -16.89
CA HIS A 82 -15.63 8.49 -15.51
C HIS A 82 -17.16 8.55 -15.42
N ASP A 83 -17.78 9.49 -16.13
CA ASP A 83 -19.24 9.63 -16.19
C ASP A 83 -19.89 8.34 -16.72
N TRP A 84 -19.38 7.77 -17.83
CA TRP A 84 -19.86 6.49 -18.37
C TRP A 84 -19.71 5.33 -17.38
N LEU A 85 -18.60 5.29 -16.64
CA LEU A 85 -18.37 4.26 -15.63
C LEU A 85 -19.38 4.37 -14.49
N MET A 86 -19.69 5.59 -14.03
CA MET A 86 -20.69 5.83 -12.98
C MET A 86 -22.12 5.54 -13.47
N GLU A 87 -22.43 5.86 -14.73
CA GLU A 87 -23.71 5.53 -15.36
C GLU A 87 -23.93 4.02 -15.50
N HIS A 88 -22.91 3.29 -15.97
CA HIS A 88 -23.00 1.84 -16.17
C HIS A 88 -22.90 1.05 -14.87
N TYR A 89 -22.24 1.60 -13.85
CA TYR A 89 -22.04 0.95 -12.55
C TYR A 89 -22.48 1.86 -11.39
N PRO A 90 -23.80 2.06 -11.17
CA PRO A 90 -24.31 2.97 -10.15
C PRO A 90 -24.01 2.53 -8.70
N LYS A 91 -23.54 1.30 -8.50
CA LYS A 91 -23.09 0.78 -7.19
C LYS A 91 -21.59 1.01 -6.92
N LEU A 92 -20.85 1.49 -7.92
CA LEU A 92 -19.42 1.73 -7.82
C LEU A 92 -19.19 3.06 -7.06
N ILE A 93 -18.49 2.98 -5.92
CA ILE A 93 -18.12 4.17 -5.14
C ILE A 93 -16.63 4.40 -5.32
N VAL A 94 -16.28 5.28 -6.25
CA VAL A 94 -14.91 5.72 -6.55
C VAL A 94 -14.84 7.23 -6.30
N GLY A 95 -13.77 7.70 -5.68
CA GLY A 95 -13.58 9.12 -5.39
C GLY A 95 -13.01 9.86 -6.60
N GLU A 96 -13.44 11.09 -6.79
CA GLU A 96 -12.83 12.05 -7.71
C GLU A 96 -11.44 12.46 -7.18
N SER A 97 -10.47 12.71 -8.08
CA SER A 97 -9.09 13.13 -7.74
C SER A 97 -8.88 14.61 -7.99
#